data_AF-A0A924IQT9-F1
#
_entry.id   AF-A0A924IQT9-F1
#
_cell.length_a   1.000
_cell.length_b   1.000
_cell.length_c   1.000
_cell.angle_alpha   90.00
_cell.angle_beta   90.00
_cell.angle_gamma   90.00
#
_symmetry.space_group_name_H-M   'P 1'
#
loop_
_entity.id
_entity.type
_entity.pdbx_description
1 polymer ?
#
loop_
_entity_poly.entity_id
_entity_poly.type
_entity_poly.pdbx_seq_one_letter_code
_entity_poly.pdbx_strand_id
1 'polypeptide(L)'
;MATLKKRAGFTESELGKEIHATLQMMADSPLYNTESSYTSNIEQYPDSLIPYVDKHMKYLEVHPKLDSTMYIANLRMMTKIKSIHVTSPTFTRG
;
A
#
# COMPACT_ATOMS: atom_id res chain seq x y z
N MET A 1 -19.84 -12.30 20.55
CA MET A 1 -18.66 -11.45 20.30
C MET A 1 -17.50 -12.37 19.91
N ALA A 2 -17.09 -12.37 18.64
CA ALA A 2 -16.02 -13.24 18.16
C ALA A 2 -14.67 -12.61 18.51
N THR A 3 -13.90 -13.27 19.35
CA THR A 3 -12.54 -12.90 19.70
C THR A 3 -11.66 -13.04 18.46
N LEU A 4 -11.27 -11.90 17.88
CA LEU A 4 -10.24 -11.83 16.85
C LEU A 4 -8.93 -12.32 17.47
N LYS A 5 -8.64 -13.61 17.30
CA LYS A 5 -7.35 -14.21 17.62
C LYS A 5 -6.33 -13.60 16.65
N LYS A 6 -5.80 -12.43 17.01
CA LYS A 6 -4.71 -11.72 16.30
C LYS A 6 -3.60 -12.74 16.06
N ARG A 7 -3.47 -13.21 14.82
CA ARG A 7 -2.43 -14.15 14.45
C ARG A 7 -1.15 -13.35 14.27
N ALA A 8 -0.45 -13.12 15.39
CA ALA A 8 0.83 -12.41 15.45
C ALA A 8 1.89 -12.92 14.44
N GLY A 9 1.72 -14.14 13.92
CA GLY A 9 2.70 -14.75 13.03
C GLY A 9 2.70 -14.30 11.57
N PHE A 10 1.72 -13.53 11.06
CA PHE A 10 1.75 -13.14 9.64
C PHE A 10 2.88 -12.14 9.36
N THR A 11 3.00 -11.09 10.17
CA THR A 11 4.07 -10.08 10.04
C THR A 11 5.45 -10.66 10.36
N GLU A 12 5.52 -11.65 11.25
CA GLU A 12 6.76 -12.33 11.63
C GLU A 12 7.21 -13.40 10.63
N SER A 13 6.28 -13.89 9.80
CA SER A 13 6.58 -14.86 8.75
C SER A 13 7.50 -14.28 7.69
N GLU A 14 8.28 -15.14 7.05
CA GLU A 14 9.21 -14.77 5.96
C GLU A 14 8.46 -14.06 4.82
N LEU A 15 7.30 -14.59 4.44
CA LEU A 15 6.41 -13.99 3.45
C LEU A 15 5.88 -12.61 3.88
N GLY A 16 5.54 -12.43 5.16
CA GLY A 16 5.14 -11.12 5.69
C GLY A 16 6.24 -10.07 5.61
N LYS A 17 7.50 -10.47 5.87
CA LYS A 17 8.67 -9.59 5.73
C LYS A 17 8.95 -9.23 4.27
N GLU A 18 8.83 -10.18 3.35
CA GLU A 18 8.98 -9.93 1.91
C GLU A 18 7.92 -8.95 1.39
N ILE A 19 6.67 -9.13 1.80
CA ILE A 19 5.57 -8.24 1.44
C ILE A 19 5.82 -6.84 2.00
N HIS A 20 6.22 -6.74 3.27
CA HIS A 20 6.55 -5.46 3.90
C HIS A 20 7.66 -4.73 3.13
N ALA A 21 8.75 -5.44 2.81
CA ALA A 21 9.84 -4.88 2.00
C ALA A 21 9.36 -4.42 0.62
N THR A 22 8.46 -5.18 -0.02
CA THR A 22 7.89 -4.81 -1.32
C THR A 22 7.03 -3.56 -1.24
N LEU A 23 6.16 -3.47 -0.23
CA LEU A 23 5.31 -2.29 0.00
C LEU A 23 6.16 -1.05 0.33
N GLN A 24 7.24 -1.21 1.09
CA GLN A 24 8.18 -0.14 1.40
C GLN A 24 8.89 0.35 0.12
N MET A 25 9.41 -0.57 -0.71
CA MET A 25 10.02 -0.21 -2.00
C MET A 25 9.04 0.52 -2.93
N MET A 26 7.76 0.16 -2.91
CA MET A 26 6.74 0.89 -3.65
C MET A 26 6.51 2.28 -3.08
N ALA A 27 6.48 2.41 -1.75
CA ALA A 27 6.27 3.67 -1.06
C ALA A 27 7.41 4.68 -1.30
N ASP A 28 8.65 4.20 -1.37
CA ASP A 28 9.83 5.02 -1.62
C ASP A 28 10.03 5.36 -3.11
N SER A 29 9.35 4.63 -4.00
CA SER A 29 9.54 4.79 -5.44
C SER A 29 8.59 5.83 -6.04
N PRO A 30 9.10 6.85 -6.75
CA PRO A 30 8.27 7.87 -7.39
C PRO A 30 7.45 7.34 -8.58
N LEU A 31 7.61 6.05 -8.93
CA LEU A 31 6.86 5.39 -10.00
C LEU A 31 5.48 4.90 -9.55
N TYR A 32 5.20 4.92 -8.25
CA TYR A 32 3.95 4.45 -7.66
C TYR A 32 3.26 5.56 -6.88
N ASN A 33 1.95 5.66 -7.01
CA ASN A 33 1.12 6.50 -6.18
C ASN A 33 0.76 5.74 -4.89
N THR A 34 1.49 6.03 -3.81
CA THR A 34 1.40 5.35 -2.51
C THR A 34 1.07 6.33 -1.38
N GLU A 35 0.08 7.19 -1.62
CA GLU A 35 -0.37 8.18 -0.65
C GLU A 35 -0.97 7.55 0.63
N SER A 36 -0.69 8.19 1.77
CA SER A 36 -1.33 7.89 3.05
C SER A 36 -2.83 8.11 2.95
N SER A 37 -3.62 7.28 3.62
CA SER A 37 -5.08 7.39 3.60
C SER A 37 -5.61 7.96 4.91
N TYR A 38 -6.76 8.63 4.87
CA TYR A 38 -7.42 9.08 6.09
C TYR A 38 -7.93 7.89 6.93
N THR A 39 -7.80 7.98 8.25
CA THR A 39 -8.28 7.00 9.22
C THR A 39 -8.92 7.70 10.42
N SER A 40 -10.04 7.16 10.91
CA SER A 40 -10.70 7.65 12.12
C SER A 40 -10.12 7.07 13.41
N ASN A 41 -9.13 6.17 13.32
CA ASN A 41 -8.49 5.56 14.48
C ASN A 41 -7.38 6.47 15.03
N ILE A 42 -7.80 7.50 15.77
CA ILE A 42 -6.92 8.53 16.34
C ILE A 42 -6.03 7.96 17.46
N GLU A 43 -6.46 6.89 18.13
CA GLU A 43 -5.64 6.23 19.17
C GLU A 43 -4.38 5.59 18.58
N GLN A 44 -4.48 5.03 17.38
CA GLN A 44 -3.36 4.39 16.69
C GLN A 44 -2.61 5.37 15.76
N TYR A 45 -3.32 6.33 15.17
CA TYR A 45 -2.79 7.32 14.21
C TYR A 45 -3.23 8.73 14.63
N PRO A 46 -2.46 9.43 15.46
CA PRO A 46 -2.86 10.72 16.02
C PRO A 46 -3.02 11.83 14.97
N ASP A 47 -2.36 11.69 13.82
CA ASP A 47 -2.48 12.54 12.65
C ASP A 47 -3.71 12.21 11.77
N SER A 48 -4.51 11.21 12.16
CA SER A 48 -5.64 10.68 11.38
C SER A 48 -5.25 10.21 9.98
N LEU A 49 -3.97 9.86 9.78
CA LEU A 49 -3.45 9.33 8.53
C LEU A 49 -2.83 7.95 8.78
N ILE A 50 -3.25 6.98 7.97
CA ILE A 50 -2.63 5.66 7.96
C ILE A 50 -1.62 5.59 6.81
N PRO A 51 -0.34 5.26 7.09
CA PRO A 51 0.67 5.04 6.07
C PRO A 51 0.26 3.93 5.09
N TYR A 52 0.70 4.04 3.85
CA TYR A 52 0.42 3.06 2.79
C TYR A 52 0.78 1.63 3.20
N VAL A 53 2.00 1.44 3.73
CA VAL A 53 2.50 0.13 4.16
C VAL A 53 1.62 -0.47 5.26
N ASP A 54 1.36 0.29 6.33
CA ASP A 54 0.58 -0.16 7.48
C ASP A 54 -0.85 -0.52 7.10
N LYS A 55 -1.47 0.26 6.21
CA LYS A 55 -2.81 -0.01 5.68
C LYS A 55 -2.87 -1.39 5.03
N HIS A 56 -1.92 -1.69 4.15
CA HIS A 56 -1.90 -2.92 3.38
C HIS A 56 -1.47 -4.13 4.20
N MET A 57 -0.50 -3.97 5.11
CA MET A 57 -0.11 -5.01 6.06
C MET A 57 -1.27 -5.40 6.98
N LYS A 58 -1.98 -4.42 7.54
CA LYS A 58 -3.16 -4.66 8.38
C LYS A 58 -4.28 -5.33 7.59
N TYR A 59 -4.48 -4.95 6.33
CA TYR A 59 -5.48 -5.58 5.47
C TYR A 59 -5.17 -7.07 5.25
N LEU A 60 -3.92 -7.42 4.93
CA LEU A 60 -3.50 -8.81 4.75
C LEU A 60 -3.59 -9.62 6.06
N GLU A 61 -3.27 -9.01 7.20
CA GLU A 61 -3.43 -9.64 8.52
C GLU A 61 -4.90 -10.00 8.81
N VAL A 62 -5.83 -9.11 8.46
CA VAL A 62 -7.29 -9.31 8.64
C VAL A 62 -7.87 -10.30 7.63
N HIS A 63 -7.27 -10.43 6.45
CA HIS A 63 -7.75 -11.27 5.35
C HIS A 63 -6.80 -12.43 5.00
N PRO A 64 -6.62 -13.44 5.87
CA PRO A 64 -5.64 -14.53 5.68
C PRO A 64 -5.99 -15.51 4.54
N LYS A 65 -7.21 -15.44 4.00
CA LYS A 65 -7.63 -16.24 2.83
C LYS A 65 -7.24 -15.57 1.51
N LEU A 66 -6.78 -14.32 1.56
CA LEU A 66 -6.39 -13.57 0.38
C LEU A 66 -5.00 -14.03 -0.07
N ASP A 67 -4.87 -14.29 -1.36
CA ASP A 67 -3.56 -14.55 -1.96
C ASP A 67 -2.77 -13.24 -1.95
N SER A 68 -1.77 -13.19 -1.07
CA SER A 68 -0.92 -12.03 -0.88
C SER A 68 -0.09 -11.69 -2.12
N THR A 69 0.36 -12.68 -2.88
CA THR A 69 1.13 -12.49 -4.12
C THR A 69 0.27 -11.81 -5.18
N MET A 70 -0.97 -12.30 -5.37
CA MET A 70 -1.93 -11.67 -6.30
C MET A 70 -2.32 -10.27 -5.83
N TYR A 71 -2.51 -10.07 -4.52
CA TYR A 71 -2.86 -8.77 -3.96
C TYR A 71 -1.77 -7.72 -4.25
N ILE A 72 -0.50 -8.05 -4.01
CA ILE A 72 0.62 -7.15 -4.28
C ILE A 72 0.77 -6.87 -5.78
N ALA A 73 0.60 -7.88 -6.64
CA ALA A 73 0.60 -7.67 -8.10
C ALA A 73 -0.48 -6.67 -8.54
N ASN A 74 -1.70 -6.80 -7.99
CA ASN A 74 -2.80 -5.89 -8.25
C ASN A 74 -2.48 -4.47 -7.75
N LEU A 75 -1.94 -4.33 -6.53
CA LEU A 75 -1.53 -3.04 -6.00
C LEU A 75 -0.51 -2.36 -6.90
N ARG A 76 0.53 -3.07 -7.33
CA ARG A 76 1.54 -2.54 -8.26
C ARG A 76 0.92 -2.06 -9.55
N MET A 77 -0.07 -2.77 -10.09
CA MET A 77 -0.74 -2.37 -11.32
C MET A 77 -1.60 -1.11 -11.12
N MET A 78 -2.32 -1.02 -10.00
CA MET A 78 -3.21 0.10 -9.69
C MET A 78 -2.45 1.39 -9.33
N THR A 79 -1.35 1.27 -8.58
CA THR A 79 -0.59 2.43 -8.12
C THR A 79 0.44 2.90 -9.11
N LYS A 80 0.83 2.08 -10.10
CA LYS A 80 1.83 2.48 -11.10
C LYS A 80 1.35 3.70 -11.87
N ILE A 81 2.08 4.80 -11.72
CA ILE A 81 1.83 6.02 -12.47
C ILE A 81 2.16 5.70 -13.91
N LYS A 82 1.13 5.67 -14.77
CA LYS A 82 1.37 5.66 -16.21
C LYS A 82 2.03 6.99 -16.52
N SER A 83 3.26 6.96 -17.01
CA SER A 83 3.85 8.10 -17.68
C SER A 83 2.95 8.42 -18.87
N ILE A 84 1.97 9.29 -18.64
CA ILE A 84 1.31 10.00 -19.72
C ILE A 84 2.47 10.67 -20.44
N HIS A 85 2.73 10.24 -21.67
CA HIS A 85 3.61 10.95 -22.56
C HIS A 85 2.94 12.30 -22.77
N VAL A 86 3.20 13.26 -21.89
CA VAL A 86 2.81 14.64 -22.07
C VAL A 86 3.76 15.15 -23.13
N THR A 87 3.45 14.85 -24.39
CA THR A 87 3.87 15.68 -25.51
C THR A 87 3.23 17.03 -25.26
N SER A 88 3.94 17.88 -24.51
CA SER A 88 3.64 19.30 -24.42
C SER A 88 3.66 19.83 -25.84
N PRO A 89 2.53 20.28 -26.44
CA PRO A 89 2.65 21.11 -27.62
C PRO A 89 3.27 22.42 -27.13
N THR A 90 4.55 22.61 -27.45
CA THR A 90 5.18 23.94 -27.44
C THR A 90 4.38 24.81 -28.41
N PHE A 91 3.34 25.46 -27.91
CA PHE A 91 2.65 26.52 -28.64
C PHE A 91 3.53 27.78 -28.58
N THR A 92 4.54 27.77 -29.42
CA THR A 92 5.36 28.92 -29.73
C THR A 92 4.62 29.77 -30.77
N ARG A 93 4.01 30.85 -30.28
CA ARG A 93 3.84 32.20 -30.86
C ARG A 93 3.51 32.37 -32.36
N GLY A 94 2.47 33.17 -32.62
CA GLY A 94 2.29 34.03 -33.80
C GLY A 94 1.49 35.25 -33.41
#